data_AF-A0A6C0BKA7-F1
#
_entry.id   AF-A0A6C0BKA7-F1
#
_cell.length_a   1.000
_cell.length_b   1.000
_cell.length_c   1.000
_cell.angle_alpha   90.00
_cell.angle_beta   90.00
_cell.angle_gamma   90.00
#
_symmetry.space_group_name_H-M   'P 1'
#
loop_
_entity.id
_entity.type
_entity.pdbx_description
1 polymer ?
#
loop_
_entity_poly.entity_id
_entity_poly.type
_entity_poly.pdbx_seq_one_letter_code
_entity_poly.pdbx_strand_id
1 'polypeptide(L)'
;MRTYNISVLMTSLSTQTHDYDGRLGTLYRQIVATDRVPTLTYAQCLTQLEQWASRFTCPSRHHLLQTIHLFRHDTVHNYDPANRIHVEELLPHVIAIVQTFEWSGIEIFLQTLSEISELGSCPQGRTTRLLEFYLPYRT
;
A
#
# COMPACT_ATOMS: atom_id res chain seq x y z
N MET A 1 -15.26 -11.66 -13.06
CA MET A 1 -13.96 -12.09 -12.49
C MET A 1 -12.88 -11.69 -13.46
N ARG A 2 -11.98 -10.77 -13.09
CA ARG A 2 -10.80 -10.43 -13.89
C ARG A 2 -9.59 -11.12 -13.27
N THR A 3 -9.04 -12.10 -13.97
CA THR A 3 -7.80 -12.78 -13.60
C THR A 3 -6.65 -11.89 -14.06
N TYR A 4 -6.05 -11.14 -13.11
CA TYR A 4 -4.88 -10.32 -13.39
C TYR A 4 -3.63 -11.18 -13.19
N ASN A 5 -2.74 -11.20 -14.18
CA ASN A 5 -1.49 -11.97 -14.15
C ASN A 5 -0.43 -11.12 -13.43
N ILE A 6 -0.41 -11.20 -12.10
CA ILE A 6 0.34 -10.30 -11.21
C ILE A 6 1.87 -10.41 -11.41
N SER A 7 2.37 -11.53 -11.92
CA SER A 7 3.80 -11.83 -12.05
C SER A 7 4.55 -11.02 -13.12
N VAL A 8 3.85 -10.46 -14.11
CA VAL A 8 4.49 -9.76 -15.25
C VAL A 8 4.69 -8.26 -14.97
N LEU A 9 3.98 -7.70 -13.96
CA LEU A 9 4.01 -6.27 -13.65
C LEU A 9 5.08 -5.86 -12.63
N MET A 10 5.68 -6.82 -11.89
CA MET A 10 6.64 -6.53 -10.83
C MET A 10 8.11 -6.42 -11.30
N THR A 11 8.43 -6.72 -12.56
CA THR A 11 9.82 -6.78 -13.07
C THR A 11 10.44 -5.43 -13.47
N SER A 12 9.77 -4.30 -13.24
CA SER A 12 10.30 -2.97 -13.60
C SER A 12 10.08 -1.87 -12.56
N LEU A 13 10.04 -2.22 -11.28
CA LEU A 13 9.91 -1.22 -10.21
C LEU A 13 11.31 -0.79 -9.73
N SER A 14 11.63 0.49 -9.95
CA SER A 14 12.87 1.10 -9.50
C SER A 14 12.89 1.12 -7.97
N THR A 15 14.01 0.72 -7.37
CA THR A 15 14.25 0.88 -5.92
C THR A 15 14.47 2.35 -5.52
N GLN A 16 14.50 3.28 -6.50
CA GLN A 16 14.64 4.71 -6.24
C GLN A 16 13.28 5.37 -6.06
N THR A 17 12.92 5.60 -4.80
CA THR A 17 11.71 6.35 -4.39
C THR A 17 11.60 7.74 -5.03
N HIS A 18 12.72 8.36 -5.43
CA HIS A 18 12.77 9.67 -6.10
C HIS A 18 12.36 9.67 -7.58
N ASP A 19 12.31 8.51 -8.24
CA ASP A 19 11.90 8.43 -9.66
C ASP A 19 10.41 8.82 -9.86
N TYR A 20 9.66 8.90 -8.77
CA TYR A 20 8.23 9.18 -8.76
C TYR A 20 7.86 10.56 -8.18
N ASP A 21 8.85 11.42 -7.90
CA ASP A 21 8.64 12.76 -7.34
C ASP A 21 7.64 13.57 -8.20
N GLY A 22 6.54 14.01 -7.58
CA GLY A 22 5.45 14.78 -8.22
C GLY A 22 4.45 13.95 -9.06
N ARG A 23 4.82 12.75 -9.50
CA ARG A 23 3.92 11.83 -10.21
C ARG A 23 2.98 11.11 -9.24
N LEU A 24 3.45 10.72 -8.06
CA LEU A 24 2.62 10.06 -7.03
C LEU A 24 1.48 10.95 -6.54
N GLY A 25 1.75 12.23 -6.27
CA GLY A 25 0.72 13.19 -5.87
C GLY A 25 -0.36 13.39 -6.93
N THR A 26 -0.01 13.32 -8.22
CA THR A 26 -0.98 13.42 -9.32
C THR A 26 -1.84 12.16 -9.40
N LEU A 27 -1.23 10.98 -9.25
CA LEU A 27 -1.96 9.72 -9.23
C LEU A 27 -2.93 9.64 -8.04
N TYR A 28 -2.45 9.99 -6.85
CA TYR A 28 -3.26 10.04 -5.63
C TYR A 28 -4.51 10.91 -5.80
N ARG A 29 -4.36 12.12 -6.35
CA ARG A 29 -5.50 13.01 -6.63
C ARG A 29 -6.51 12.37 -7.58
N GLN A 30 -6.05 11.61 -8.59
CA GLN A 30 -6.96 10.88 -9.48
C GLN A 30 -7.72 9.79 -8.73
N ILE A 31 -7.06 9.03 -7.85
CA ILE A 31 -7.69 8.01 -6.99
C ILE A 31 -8.81 8.63 -6.17
N VAL A 32 -8.48 9.66 -5.38
CA VAL A 32 -9.45 10.35 -4.51
C VAL A 32 -10.62 10.95 -5.30
N ALA A 33 -10.35 11.51 -6.48
CA ALA A 33 -11.39 12.15 -7.30
C ALA A 33 -12.38 11.16 -7.94
N THR A 34 -12.01 9.88 -8.07
CA THR A 34 -12.78 8.91 -8.86
C THR A 34 -13.29 7.73 -8.05
N ASP A 35 -12.61 7.34 -6.98
CA ASP A 35 -13.10 6.32 -6.05
C ASP A 35 -14.10 6.95 -5.07
N ARG A 36 -15.39 6.70 -5.31
CA ARG A 36 -16.48 7.27 -4.51
C ARG A 36 -16.75 6.56 -3.17
N VAL A 37 -15.93 5.60 -2.74
CA VAL A 37 -16.17 4.92 -1.46
C VAL A 37 -14.87 4.43 -0.79
N PRO A 38 -14.44 5.01 0.34
CA PRO A 38 -13.77 4.25 1.37
C PRO A 38 -14.84 3.60 2.27
N THR A 39 -15.01 2.27 2.18
CA THR A 39 -15.94 1.54 3.07
C THR A 39 -15.39 1.37 4.47
N LEU A 40 -14.07 1.50 4.63
CA LEU A 40 -13.35 1.33 5.88
C LEU A 40 -12.66 2.62 6.27
N THR A 41 -12.74 2.96 7.55
CA THR A 41 -11.88 3.97 8.18
C THR A 41 -10.45 3.46 8.27
N TYR A 42 -9.48 4.37 8.44
CA TYR A 42 -8.08 4.00 8.62
C TYR A 42 -7.87 2.94 9.73
N ALA A 43 -8.54 3.10 10.87
CA ALA A 43 -8.47 2.15 11.97
C ALA A 43 -8.99 0.75 11.58
N GLN A 44 -10.09 0.69 10.82
CA GLN A 44 -10.63 -0.57 10.29
C GLN A 44 -9.68 -1.21 9.27
N CYS A 45 -9.01 -0.41 8.45
CA CYS A 45 -7.98 -0.89 7.53
C CYS A 45 -6.81 -1.54 8.28
N LEU A 46 -6.33 -0.95 9.37
CA LEU A 46 -5.27 -1.55 10.20
C LEU A 46 -5.73 -2.89 10.80
N THR A 47 -6.96 -2.97 11.31
CA THR A 47 -7.52 -4.24 11.79
C THR A 47 -7.63 -5.28 10.67
N GLN A 48 -8.02 -4.88 9.47
CA GLN A 48 -8.09 -5.78 8.32
C GLN A 48 -6.70 -6.32 7.94
N LEU A 49 -5.67 -5.47 7.97
CA LEU A 49 -4.28 -5.87 7.76
C LEU A 49 -3.81 -6.87 8.82
N GLU A 50 -4.13 -6.66 10.09
CA GLU A 50 -3.79 -7.58 11.17
C GLU A 50 -4.46 -8.96 10.99
N GLN A 51 -5.73 -8.97 10.57
CA GLN A 51 -6.45 -10.20 10.25
C GLN A 51 -5.79 -10.95 9.09
N TRP A 52 -5.42 -10.26 8.01
CA TRP A 52 -4.71 -10.88 6.90
C TRP A 52 -3.30 -11.35 7.33
N ALA A 53 -2.57 -10.56 8.11
CA ALA A 53 -1.26 -10.91 8.65
C ALA A 53 -1.30 -12.15 9.57
N SER A 54 -2.44 -12.43 10.21
CA SER A 54 -2.62 -13.66 11.01
C SER A 54 -2.65 -14.94 10.15
N ARG A 55 -3.06 -14.82 8.88
CA ARG A 55 -3.15 -15.91 7.90
C ARG A 55 -1.93 -15.98 6.98
N PHE A 56 -1.10 -14.94 6.97
CA PHE A 56 0.08 -14.83 6.12
C PHE A 56 1.24 -15.66 6.71
N THR A 57 1.65 -16.72 6.02
CA THR A 57 2.65 -17.69 6.52
C THR A 57 4.07 -17.47 6.01
N CYS A 58 4.33 -16.33 5.36
CA CYS A 58 5.63 -15.98 4.80
C CYS A 58 6.66 -15.56 5.88
N PRO A 59 7.98 -15.82 5.71
CA PRO A 59 9.02 -15.33 6.62
C PRO A 59 8.97 -13.82 6.90
N SER A 60 8.52 -13.02 5.94
CA SER A 60 8.41 -11.56 6.06
C SER A 60 7.22 -11.10 6.94
N ARG A 61 6.48 -12.01 7.57
CA ARG A 61 5.36 -11.67 8.46
C ARG A 61 5.77 -10.74 9.60
N HIS A 62 6.96 -10.90 10.18
CA HIS A 62 7.40 -9.99 11.24
C HIS A 62 7.53 -8.55 10.71
N HIS A 63 8.06 -8.39 9.50
CA HIS A 63 8.25 -7.10 8.85
C HIS A 63 6.91 -6.45 8.52
N LEU A 64 5.95 -7.25 8.06
CA LEU A 64 4.56 -6.80 7.89
C LEU A 64 3.96 -6.27 9.20
N LEU A 65 4.12 -6.98 10.31
CA LEU A 65 3.63 -6.53 11.63
C LEU A 65 4.33 -5.24 12.08
N GLN A 66 5.61 -5.07 11.79
CA GLN A 66 6.34 -3.82 12.03
C GLN A 66 5.81 -2.68 11.16
N THR A 67 5.54 -2.90 9.88
CA THR A 67 4.90 -1.91 9.01
C THR A 67 3.53 -1.48 9.56
N ILE A 68 2.69 -2.43 9.98
CA ILE A 68 1.39 -2.12 10.60
C ILE A 68 1.59 -1.29 11.88
N HIS A 69 2.60 -1.61 12.69
CA HIS A 69 2.95 -0.84 13.87
C HIS A 69 3.41 0.59 13.53
N LEU A 70 4.25 0.76 12.50
CA LEU A 70 4.68 2.07 12.02
C LEU A 70 3.49 2.90 11.55
N PHE A 71 2.59 2.32 10.76
CA PHE A 71 1.36 2.98 10.36
C PHE A 71 0.54 3.43 11.57
N ARG A 72 0.38 2.58 12.58
CA ARG A 72 -0.42 2.89 13.76
C ARG A 72 0.17 3.99 14.64
N HIS A 73 1.49 4.04 14.79
CA HIS A 73 2.13 4.83 15.86
C HIS A 73 3.04 5.96 15.36
N ASP A 74 3.60 5.84 14.16
CA ASP A 74 4.52 6.82 13.59
C ASP A 74 3.79 7.82 12.69
N THR A 75 2.86 8.56 13.30
CA THR A 75 1.97 9.52 12.64
C THR A 75 2.71 10.66 11.96
N VAL A 76 3.89 11.05 12.47
CA VAL A 76 4.74 12.08 11.86
C VAL A 76 5.23 11.63 10.48
N HIS A 77 5.65 10.37 10.36
CA HIS A 77 6.17 9.83 9.10
C HIS A 77 5.09 9.17 8.23
N ASN A 78 3.81 9.23 8.61
CA ASN A 78 2.71 8.86 7.74
C ASN A 78 2.33 9.96 6.74
N TYR A 79 2.87 11.16 6.91
CA TYR A 79 2.73 12.24 5.94
C TYR A 79 3.93 12.31 5.01
N ASP A 80 3.72 12.08 3.72
CA ASP A 80 4.70 12.33 2.66
C ASP A 80 4.65 13.81 2.25
N PRO A 81 5.63 14.63 2.66
CA PRO A 81 5.62 16.06 2.36
C PRO A 81 5.92 16.37 0.89
N ALA A 82 6.64 15.50 0.18
CA ALA A 82 7.01 15.71 -1.21
C ALA A 82 5.78 15.61 -2.12
N ASN A 83 4.90 14.64 -1.83
CA ASN A 83 3.69 14.41 -2.63
C ASN A 83 2.40 14.92 -1.97
N ARG A 84 2.48 15.38 -0.71
CA ARG A 84 1.35 15.82 0.12
C ARG A 84 0.29 14.73 0.27
N ILE A 85 0.72 13.55 0.69
CA ILE A 85 -0.13 12.36 0.83
C ILE A 85 -0.04 11.88 2.28
N HIS A 86 -1.19 11.62 2.89
CA HIS A 86 -1.27 10.90 4.16
C HIS A 86 -1.53 9.43 3.92
N VAL A 87 -0.79 8.55 4.60
CA VAL A 87 -1.07 7.11 4.63
C VAL A 87 -2.49 6.86 5.13
N GLU A 88 -2.97 7.65 6.08
CA GLU A 88 -4.32 7.58 6.65
C GLU A 88 -5.43 7.77 5.62
N GLU A 89 -5.18 8.61 4.62
CA GLU A 89 -6.10 8.87 3.53
C GLU A 89 -5.95 7.84 2.41
N LEU A 90 -4.71 7.47 2.06
CA LEU A 90 -4.41 6.56 0.96
C LEU A 90 -4.79 5.10 1.27
N LEU A 91 -4.47 4.60 2.47
CA LEU A 91 -4.62 3.19 2.82
C LEU A 91 -6.07 2.69 2.65
N PRO A 92 -7.13 3.42 3.06
CA PRO A 92 -8.51 3.04 2.78
C PRO A 92 -8.80 2.76 1.30
N HIS A 93 -8.29 3.58 0.38
CA HIS A 93 -8.49 3.37 -1.05
C HIS A 93 -7.77 2.11 -1.54
N VAL A 94 -6.54 1.89 -1.10
CA VAL A 94 -5.75 0.71 -1.48
C VAL A 94 -6.43 -0.57 -0.96
N ILE A 95 -6.86 -0.59 0.31
CA ILE A 95 -7.55 -1.74 0.92
C ILE A 95 -8.87 -2.03 0.21
N ALA A 96 -9.61 -1.00 -0.19
CA ALA A 96 -10.88 -1.17 -0.90
C ALA A 96 -10.73 -1.92 -2.23
N ILE A 97 -9.57 -1.83 -2.88
CA ILE A 97 -9.23 -2.59 -4.08
C ILE A 97 -8.69 -3.97 -3.72
N VAL A 98 -7.72 -4.04 -2.81
CA VAL A 98 -7.07 -5.30 -2.40
C VAL A 98 -8.10 -6.35 -1.95
N GLN A 99 -9.13 -5.94 -1.22
CA GLN A 99 -10.19 -6.85 -0.75
C GLN A 99 -11.00 -7.49 -1.88
N THR A 100 -10.94 -6.96 -3.11
CA THR A 100 -11.60 -7.56 -4.28
C THR A 100 -10.79 -8.68 -4.91
N PHE A 101 -9.56 -8.89 -4.46
CA PHE A 101 -8.65 -9.90 -5.00
C PHE A 101 -8.85 -11.25 -4.33
N GLU A 102 -8.42 -12.29 -5.03
CA GLU A 102 -8.22 -13.60 -4.41
C GLU A 102 -7.06 -13.54 -3.41
N TRP A 103 -7.00 -14.52 -2.52
CA TRP A 103 -6.01 -14.55 -1.44
C TRP A 103 -4.56 -14.40 -1.94
N SER A 104 -4.22 -14.99 -3.09
CA SER A 104 -2.89 -14.86 -3.71
C SER A 104 -2.52 -13.40 -4.04
N GLY A 105 -3.49 -12.59 -4.47
CA GLY A 105 -3.27 -11.15 -4.70
C GLY A 105 -3.10 -10.38 -3.40
N ILE A 106 -3.83 -10.76 -2.36
CA ILE A 106 -3.66 -10.21 -1.01
C ILE A 106 -2.27 -10.55 -0.48
N GLU A 107 -1.79 -11.79 -0.64
CA GLU A 107 -0.44 -12.19 -0.21
C GLU A 107 0.67 -11.35 -0.83
N ILE A 108 0.56 -11.05 -2.13
CA ILE A 108 1.52 -10.18 -2.83
C ILE A 108 1.49 -8.77 -2.25
N PHE A 109 0.30 -8.23 -1.98
CA PHE A 109 0.17 -6.94 -1.29
C PHE A 109 0.84 -6.94 0.08
N LEU A 110 0.58 -7.96 0.89
CA LEU A 110 1.18 -8.09 2.22
C LEU A 110 2.71 -8.22 2.16
N GLN A 111 3.23 -8.90 1.14
CA GLN A 111 4.67 -8.99 0.88
C GLN A 111 5.24 -7.60 0.54
N THR A 112 4.62 -6.85 -0.36
CA THR A 112 5.05 -5.48 -0.67
C THR A 112 5.00 -4.56 0.55
N LEU A 113 4.00 -4.69 1.42
CA LEU A 113 3.96 -3.93 2.68
C LEU A 113 5.09 -4.30 3.64
N SER A 114 5.55 -5.56 3.63
CA SER A 114 6.67 -5.97 4.49
C SER A 114 7.97 -5.25 4.11
N GLU A 115 8.16 -4.93 2.83
CA GLU A 115 9.32 -4.20 2.30
C GLU A 115 9.43 -2.76 2.85
N ILE A 116 8.34 -2.16 3.33
CA ILE A 116 8.38 -0.82 3.94
C ILE A 116 9.28 -0.81 5.18
N SER A 117 9.09 -1.78 6.09
CA SER A 117 9.92 -1.86 7.29
C SER A 117 11.36 -2.32 7.01
N GLU A 118 11.56 -3.06 5.92
CA GLU A 118 12.86 -3.65 5.55
C GLU A 118 13.73 -2.67 4.75
N LEU A 119 13.14 -1.90 3.83
CA LEU A 119 13.87 -1.13 2.82
C LEU A 119 13.54 0.38 2.81
N GLY A 120 12.40 0.80 3.36
CA GLY A 120 11.90 2.16 3.12
C GLY A 120 10.87 2.66 4.13
N SER A 121 11.29 2.81 5.39
CA SER A 121 10.43 3.29 6.48
C SER A 121 10.15 4.81 6.44
N CYS A 122 10.82 5.54 5.54
CA CYS A 122 10.63 6.97 5.33
C CYS A 122 9.22 7.28 4.77
N PRO A 123 8.71 8.52 4.93
CA PRO A 123 7.34 8.85 4.56
C PRO A 123 7.01 8.57 3.09
N GLN A 124 7.91 8.97 2.20
CA GLN A 124 7.77 8.73 0.75
C GLN A 124 7.87 7.24 0.39
N GLY A 125 8.67 6.45 1.11
CA GLY A 125 8.73 5.00 0.92
C GLY A 125 7.39 4.36 1.19
N ARG A 126 6.71 4.75 2.28
CA ARG A 126 5.38 4.24 2.65
C ARG A 126 4.34 4.52 1.58
N THR A 127 4.24 5.76 1.12
CA THR A 127 3.24 6.17 0.12
C THR A 127 3.53 5.57 -1.26
N THR A 128 4.81 5.49 -1.65
CA THR A 128 5.24 4.84 -2.89
C THR A 128 4.79 3.37 -2.92
N ARG A 129 5.12 2.58 -1.89
CA ARG A 129 4.75 1.15 -1.85
C ARG A 129 3.25 0.90 -1.86
N LEU A 130 2.47 1.79 -1.21
CA LEU A 130 1.01 1.73 -1.26
C LEU A 130 0.47 2.03 -2.67
N LEU A 131 1.06 2.99 -3.38
CA LEU A 131 0.65 3.37 -4.74
C LEU A 131 1.14 2.39 -5.82
N GLU A 132 2.31 1.77 -5.64
CA GLU A 132 2.83 0.71 -6.51
C GLU A 132 1.83 -0.42 -6.67
N PHE A 133 1.12 -0.77 -5.59
CA PHE A 133 0.10 -1.81 -5.65
C PHE A 133 -1.20 -1.33 -6.33
N TYR A 134 -1.47 -0.03 -6.39
CA TYR A 134 -2.67 0.52 -7.04
C TYR A 134 -2.50 0.66 -8.56
N LEU A 135 -1.30 1.06 -9.00
CA LEU A 135 -0.99 1.43 -10.39
C LEU A 135 -1.38 0.41 -11.48
N PRO A 136 -1.16 -0.92 -11.30
CA PRO A 136 -1.48 -1.92 -12.32
C PRO A 136 -2.97 -2.09 -12.62
N TYR A 137 -3.86 -1.61 -11.74
CA TYR A 137 -5.28 -1.96 -11.78
C TYR A 137 -6.17 -0.90 -12.40
N ARG A 138 -5.58 0.19 -12.95
CA ARG A 138 -6.30 1.28 -13.63
C ARG A 138 -6.15 1.36 -15.15
N THR A 139 -5.32 0.51 -15.75
CA THR A 139 -5.24 0.36 -17.22
C THR A 139 -6.24 -0.65 -17.75
#